data_AF-A0A7W7LB70-F1
#
_entry.id   AF-A0A7W7LB70-F1
#
_cell.length_a   1.000
_cell.length_b   1.000
_cell.length_c   1.000
_cell.angle_alpha   90.00
_cell.angle_beta   90.00
_cell.angle_gamma   90.00
#
_symmetry.space_group_name_H-M   'P 1'
#
loop_
_entity.id
_entity.type
_entity.pdbx_description
1 polymer ?
#
loop_
_entity_poly.entity_id
_entity_poly.type
_entity_poly.pdbx_seq_one_letter_code
_entity_poly.pdbx_strand_id
1 'polypeptide(L)'
;MNRLRIHALAAAPIALLIGLAVPAAAAAAEDPQPNTTKAAVCDAPARDAVLTAQEGIALKKCSDSTKAAQPKTWHWMGNYGSVYDVANAANGGGIGAGEVITQYLNGLYPTFMFY
;
A
#
# COMPACT_ATOMS: atom_id res chain seq x y z
N MET A 1 -20.37 21.02 -31.33
CA MET A 1 -21.11 21.64 -30.20
C MET A 1 -21.19 20.63 -29.06
N ASN A 2 -20.38 20.79 -28.00
CA ASN A 2 -20.83 20.54 -26.64
C ASN A 2 -19.81 21.15 -25.66
N ARG A 3 -20.34 22.03 -24.82
CA ARG A 3 -19.62 23.04 -24.05
C ARG A 3 -19.18 22.49 -22.70
N LEU A 4 -17.92 22.73 -22.35
CA LEU A 4 -17.36 22.61 -21.00
C LEU A 4 -18.16 23.50 -20.04
N ARG A 5 -18.66 22.94 -18.93
CA ARG A 5 -19.27 23.70 -17.84
C ARG A 5 -18.29 23.80 -16.67
N ILE A 6 -17.68 24.96 -16.56
CA ILE A 6 -16.94 25.44 -15.39
C ILE A 6 -17.97 26.08 -14.46
N HIS A 7 -18.08 25.60 -13.22
CA HIS A 7 -18.78 26.32 -12.17
C HIS A 7 -17.78 26.80 -11.13
N ALA A 8 -17.37 28.05 -11.30
CA ALA A 8 -16.87 28.89 -10.23
C ALA A 8 -18.08 29.39 -9.42
N LEU A 9 -18.02 29.27 -8.09
CA LEU A 9 -18.86 30.07 -7.20
C LEU A 9 -17.95 30.69 -6.13
N ALA A 10 -17.93 32.01 -6.17
CA ALA A 10 -17.25 32.89 -5.25
C ALA A 10 -18.15 33.24 -4.05
N ALA A 11 -17.52 33.84 -3.05
CA ALA A 11 -18.06 34.70 -1.99
C ALA A 11 -18.43 34.06 -0.63
N ALA A 12 -17.54 34.30 0.35
CA ALA A 12 -17.88 34.56 1.76
C ALA A 12 -18.62 35.92 1.89
N PRO A 13 -18.99 36.47 3.07
CA PRO A 13 -18.97 35.95 4.46
C PRO A 13 -20.31 36.18 5.22
N ILE A 14 -20.54 35.53 6.37
CA ILE A 14 -21.47 36.07 7.39
C ILE A 14 -20.86 35.88 8.78
N ALA A 15 -20.47 37.00 9.38
CA ALA A 15 -20.15 37.12 10.79
C ALA A 15 -21.47 37.14 11.59
N LEU A 16 -21.53 36.35 12.67
CA LEU A 16 -22.52 36.55 13.73
C LEU A 16 -21.79 36.69 15.06
N LEU A 17 -21.70 37.94 15.52
CA LEU A 17 -21.33 38.34 16.87
C LEU A 17 -22.42 37.91 17.85
N ILE A 18 -22.05 37.19 18.90
CA ILE A 18 -22.73 37.28 20.21
C ILE A 18 -21.63 37.34 21.27
N GLY A 19 -21.52 38.50 21.93
CA GLY A 19 -20.58 38.72 23.02
C GLY A 19 -21.15 38.31 24.37
N LEU A 20 -20.27 37.88 25.26
CA LEU A 20 -20.41 37.96 26.72
C LEU A 20 -18.99 38.10 27.31
N ALA A 21 -18.84 39.04 28.23
CA ALA A 21 -17.57 39.44 28.84
C ALA A 21 -17.20 38.59 30.08
N VAL A 22 -15.91 38.18 30.17
CA VAL A 22 -14.97 38.16 31.33
C VAL A 22 -15.36 37.27 32.56
N PRO A 23 -14.44 36.50 33.22
CA PRO A 23 -13.06 36.84 33.57
C PRO A 23 -11.95 35.79 33.33
N ALA A 24 -10.73 36.27 33.55
CA ALA A 24 -9.45 35.58 33.51
C ALA A 24 -9.22 34.55 34.63
N ALA A 25 -8.28 33.65 34.33
CA ALA A 25 -7.46 32.80 35.21
C ALA A 25 -8.11 31.56 35.86
N ALA A 26 -7.77 30.38 35.33
CA ALA A 26 -7.19 29.29 36.11
C ALA A 26 -6.61 28.23 35.15
N ALA A 27 -5.40 27.76 35.45
CA ALA A 27 -4.73 26.69 34.74
C ALA A 27 -5.62 25.44 34.65
N ALA A 28 -5.85 24.94 33.44
CA ALA A 28 -6.44 23.63 33.20
C ALA A 28 -5.56 22.89 32.19
N ALA A 29 -5.19 21.68 32.59
CA ALA A 29 -4.33 20.71 31.94
C ALA A 29 -4.37 20.74 30.40
N GLU A 30 -3.17 20.65 29.80
CA GLU A 30 -3.02 20.24 28.41
C GLU A 30 -3.70 18.88 28.22
N ASP A 31 -4.85 18.87 27.56
CA ASP A 31 -5.37 17.68 26.91
C ASP A 31 -4.30 17.14 25.94
N PRO A 32 -3.98 15.84 25.93
CA PRO A 32 -3.10 15.29 24.92
C PRO A 32 -3.80 15.38 23.58
N GLN A 33 -3.40 16.37 22.78
CA GLN A 33 -3.76 16.50 21.38
C GLN A 33 -3.48 15.16 20.67
N PRO A 34 -4.48 14.49 20.05
CA PRO A 34 -4.19 13.38 19.18
C PRO A 34 -3.48 13.95 17.95
N ASN A 35 -2.17 13.73 17.87
CA ASN A 35 -1.36 14.04 16.71
C ASN A 35 -1.84 13.15 15.53
N THR A 36 -2.90 13.55 14.86
CA THR A 36 -3.31 12.96 13.58
C THR A 36 -2.47 13.55 12.46
N THR A 37 -1.16 13.33 12.51
CA THR A 37 -0.33 13.39 11.30
C THR A 37 -0.66 12.15 10.47
N LYS A 38 -1.59 12.34 9.54
CA LYS A 38 -2.10 11.38 8.54
C LYS A 38 -1.03 10.79 7.61
N ALA A 39 0.26 10.95 7.93
CA ALA A 39 1.41 10.54 7.13
C ALA A 39 2.15 9.30 7.69
N ALA A 40 1.96 8.93 8.96
CA ALA A 40 2.77 7.89 9.62
C ALA A 40 2.30 6.44 9.41
N VAL A 41 1.20 6.21 8.70
CA VAL A 41 0.58 4.87 8.60
C VAL A 41 1.40 3.89 7.76
N CYS A 42 2.20 4.40 6.82
CA CYS A 42 3.03 3.56 5.95
C CYS A 42 4.49 3.46 6.40
N ASP A 43 4.89 4.20 7.44
CA ASP A 43 6.23 4.08 8.01
C ASP A 43 6.33 2.82 8.87
N ALA A 44 7.49 2.18 8.84
CA ALA A 44 7.74 1.02 9.70
C ALA A 44 7.71 1.49 11.18
N PRO A 45 6.83 0.91 12.02
CA PRO A 45 6.80 1.28 13.43
C PRO A 45 8.06 0.78 14.16
N ALA A 46 8.33 1.36 15.33
CA ALA A 46 9.37 0.84 16.22
C ALA A 46 9.12 -0.62 16.60
N ARG A 47 10.17 -1.39 16.86
CA ARG A 47 10.06 -2.85 17.10
C ARG A 47 9.22 -3.24 18.32
N ASP A 48 9.11 -2.32 19.28
CA ASP A 48 8.37 -2.43 20.53
C ASP A 48 7.02 -1.70 20.49
N ALA A 49 6.64 -1.10 19.35
CA ALA A 49 5.37 -0.43 19.20
C ALA A 49 4.21 -1.44 19.20
N VAL A 50 3.25 -1.24 20.09
CA VAL A 50 2.00 -2.00 20.13
C VAL A 50 0.99 -1.29 19.26
N LEU A 51 0.63 -1.89 18.12
CA LEU A 51 -0.37 -1.36 17.20
C LEU A 51 -1.78 -1.79 17.63
N THR A 52 -2.74 -0.88 17.49
CA THR A 52 -4.15 -1.27 17.49
C THR A 52 -4.49 -2.07 16.23
N ALA A 53 -5.60 -2.81 16.25
CA ALA A 53 -6.05 -3.60 15.10
C ALA A 53 -6.25 -2.72 13.84
N GLN A 54 -6.78 -1.52 14.01
CA GLN A 54 -7.04 -0.56 12.94
C GLN A 54 -5.74 -0.06 12.33
N GLU A 55 -4.74 0.28 13.15
CA GLU A 55 -3.40 0.69 12.69
C GLU A 55 -2.68 -0.45 11.96
N GLY A 56 -2.76 -1.68 12.48
CA GLY A 56 -2.20 -2.85 11.82
C GLY A 56 -2.81 -3.12 10.44
N ILE A 57 -4.14 -2.98 10.29
CA ILE A 57 -4.81 -3.10 8.99
C ILE A 57 -4.37 -2.00 8.04
N ALA A 58 -4.22 -0.78 8.53
CA ALA A 58 -3.84 0.36 7.71
C ALA A 58 -2.37 0.26 7.25
N LEU A 59 -1.46 -0.18 8.12
CA LEU A 59 -0.06 -0.48 7.79
C LEU A 59 0.06 -1.64 6.78
N LYS A 60 -0.79 -2.67 6.90
CA LYS A 60 -0.86 -3.76 5.92
C LYS A 60 -1.28 -3.25 4.53
N LYS A 61 -2.35 -2.46 4.46
CA LYS A 61 -2.80 -1.85 3.19
C LYS A 61 -1.71 -0.97 2.56
N CYS A 62 -1.03 -0.17 3.38
CA CYS A 62 0.15 0.59 2.95
C CYS A 62 1.22 -0.34 2.38
N SER A 63 1.67 -1.34 3.13
CA SER A 63 2.71 -2.29 2.73
C SER A 63 2.36 -3.05 1.45
N ASP A 64 1.10 -3.44 1.29
CA ASP A 64 0.61 -4.10 0.08
C ASP A 64 0.61 -3.14 -1.13
N SER A 65 0.35 -1.84 -0.89
CA SER A 65 0.37 -0.80 -1.92
C SER A 65 1.78 -0.27 -2.27
N THR A 66 2.71 -0.23 -1.31
CA THR A 66 4.10 0.21 -1.47
C THR A 66 5.04 -0.91 -1.86
N LYS A 67 4.64 -2.18 -1.70
CA LYS A 67 5.06 -3.28 -2.59
C LYS A 67 4.49 -3.07 -3.99
N ALA A 68 4.62 -1.86 -4.54
CA ALA A 68 4.64 -1.68 -5.98
C ALA A 68 5.69 -2.67 -6.47
N ALA A 69 5.20 -3.74 -7.10
CA ALA A 69 6.02 -4.86 -7.51
C ALA A 69 7.23 -4.27 -8.25
N GLN A 70 8.45 -4.62 -7.81
CA GLN A 70 9.60 -4.42 -8.67
C GLN A 70 9.22 -5.00 -10.05
N PRO A 71 9.52 -4.29 -11.15
CA PRO A 71 9.15 -4.78 -12.46
C PRO A 71 9.78 -6.17 -12.62
N LYS A 72 8.93 -7.19 -12.64
CA LYS A 72 9.34 -8.58 -12.81
C LYS A 72 10.07 -8.72 -14.15
N THR A 73 11.03 -9.63 -14.21
CA THR A 73 11.74 -9.95 -15.45
C THR A 73 11.76 -11.44 -15.71
N TRP A 74 12.00 -11.82 -16.97
CA TRP A 74 12.12 -13.24 -17.32
C TRP A 74 13.50 -13.76 -16.93
N HIS A 75 13.52 -14.84 -16.17
CA HIS A 75 14.72 -15.53 -15.73
C HIS A 75 14.75 -16.95 -16.26
N TRP A 76 15.88 -17.36 -16.82
CA TRP A 76 16.11 -18.77 -17.16
C TRP A 76 16.39 -19.56 -15.87
N MET A 77 15.65 -20.64 -15.67
CA MET A 77 15.73 -21.49 -14.47
C MET A 77 16.49 -22.80 -14.69
N GLY A 78 16.95 -23.06 -15.91
CA GLY A 78 17.61 -24.31 -16.29
C GLY A 78 16.68 -25.28 -17.02
N ASN A 79 17.16 -26.51 -17.14
CA ASN A 79 16.48 -27.62 -17.81
C ASN A 79 16.13 -28.68 -16.78
N TYR A 80 14.84 -28.94 -16.61
CA TYR A 80 14.36 -29.93 -15.63
C TYR A 80 14.15 -31.30 -16.28
N GLY A 81 14.28 -32.37 -15.50
CA GLY A 81 14.05 -33.74 -15.96
C GLY A 81 12.56 -34.12 -15.98
N SER A 82 11.72 -33.38 -15.27
CA SER A 82 10.28 -33.62 -15.22
C SER A 82 9.48 -32.33 -15.09
N VAL A 83 8.22 -32.38 -15.52
CA VAL A 83 7.25 -31.30 -15.28
C VAL A 83 6.96 -31.07 -13.79
N TYR A 84 7.18 -32.09 -12.94
CA TYR A 84 6.96 -31.99 -11.51
C TYR A 84 8.04 -31.13 -10.85
N ASP A 85 9.28 -31.23 -11.30
CA ASP A 85 10.37 -30.37 -10.81
C ASP A 85 10.15 -28.91 -11.22
N VAL A 86 9.63 -28.68 -12.43
CA VAL A 86 9.21 -27.35 -12.90
C VAL A 86 8.13 -26.78 -12.00
N ALA A 87 7.09 -27.57 -11.72
CA ALA A 87 5.98 -27.15 -10.85
C ALA A 87 6.45 -26.86 -9.43
N ASN A 88 7.34 -27.70 -8.88
CA ASN A 88 7.87 -27.50 -7.53
C ASN A 88 8.70 -26.20 -7.44
N ALA A 89 9.54 -25.92 -8.43
CA ALA A 89 10.30 -24.68 -8.50
C ALA A 89 9.39 -23.45 -8.65
N ALA A 90 8.36 -23.53 -9.51
CA ALA A 90 7.39 -22.44 -9.71
C ALA A 90 6.61 -22.13 -8.42
N ASN A 91 6.14 -23.18 -7.73
CA ASN A 91 5.43 -23.03 -6.47
C ASN A 91 6.33 -22.43 -5.37
N GLY A 92 7.60 -22.86 -5.29
CA GLY A 92 8.57 -22.31 -4.35
C GLY A 92 8.91 -20.83 -4.62
N GLY A 93 8.88 -20.41 -5.88
CA GLY A 93 9.08 -19.02 -6.29
C GLY A 93 7.85 -18.12 -6.19
N GLY A 94 6.69 -18.65 -5.80
CA GLY A 94 5.43 -17.89 -5.79
C GLY A 94 4.98 -17.45 -7.20
N ILE A 95 5.35 -18.23 -8.21
CA ILE A 95 5.09 -17.94 -9.62
C ILE A 95 3.62 -18.14 -9.94
N GLY A 96 2.98 -17.09 -10.46
CA GLY A 96 1.56 -17.06 -10.77
C GLY A 96 1.20 -17.53 -12.18
N ALA A 97 -0.08 -17.39 -12.52
CA ALA A 97 -0.58 -17.69 -13.85
C ALA A 97 0.08 -16.79 -14.91
N GLY A 98 0.61 -17.40 -15.97
CA GLY A 98 1.32 -16.68 -17.04
C GLY A 98 2.77 -16.30 -16.70
N GLU A 99 3.27 -16.65 -15.51
CA GLU A 99 4.61 -16.30 -15.05
C GLU A 99 5.61 -17.46 -15.16
N VAL A 100 5.20 -18.58 -15.77
CA VAL A 100 6.06 -19.73 -16.07
C VAL A 100 5.89 -20.13 -17.54
N ILE A 101 7.02 -20.36 -18.21
CA ILE A 101 7.08 -20.93 -19.56
C ILE A 101 7.98 -22.14 -19.49
N THR A 102 7.46 -23.30 -19.91
CA THR A 102 8.24 -24.52 -20.06
C THR A 102 7.92 -25.19 -21.38
N GLN A 103 8.90 -25.80 -22.00
CA GLN A 103 8.74 -26.56 -23.25
C GLN A 103 9.43 -27.90 -23.12
N TYR A 104 8.89 -28.92 -23.74
CA TYR A 104 9.57 -30.22 -23.83
C TYR A 104 10.56 -30.20 -24.99
N LEU A 105 11.85 -30.41 -24.69
CA LEU A 105 12.92 -30.47 -25.68
C LEU A 105 13.92 -31.55 -25.30
N ASN A 106 14.07 -32.59 -26.14
CA ASN A 106 15.05 -33.66 -26.00
C ASN A 106 15.06 -34.35 -24.62
N GLY A 107 13.89 -34.65 -24.06
CA GLY A 107 13.77 -35.32 -22.76
C GLY A 107 13.94 -34.38 -21.55
N LEU A 108 14.08 -33.09 -21.79
CA LEU A 108 14.22 -32.07 -20.75
C LEU A 108 13.15 -30.98 -20.90
N TYR A 109 13.00 -30.20 -19.84
CA TYR A 109 12.06 -29.11 -19.71
C TYR A 109 12.79 -27.79 -19.45
N PRO A 110 13.38 -27.16 -20.50
CA PRO A 110 13.86 -25.78 -20.41
C PRO A 110 12.75 -24.86 -19.90
N THR A 111 13.04 -24.15 -18.82
CA THR A 111 12.03 -23.39 -18.08
C THR A 111 12.48 -21.96 -17.82
N PHE A 112 11.56 -21.02 -18.03
CA PHE A 112 11.69 -19.61 -17.70
C PHE A 112 10.61 -19.22 -16.69
N MET A 113 10.95 -18.37 -15.73
CA MET A 113 10.02 -17.83 -14.74
C MET A 113 10.08 -16.30 -14.71
N PHE A 114 8.96 -15.67 -14.39
CA PHE A 114 8.79 -14.22 -14.33
C PHE A 114 8.62 -13.77 -12.87
N TYR A 115 9.65 -13.16 -12.29
CA TYR A 115 9.67 -12.70 -10.91
C TYR A 115 10.56 -11.48 -10.71
#